data_AF-O48859-F1
#
_entry.id   AF-O48859-F1
#
_cell.length_a   1.000
_cell.length_b   1.000
_cell.length_c   1.000
_cell.angle_alpha   90.00
_cell.angle_beta   90.00
_cell.angle_gamma   90.00
#
_symmetry.space_group_name_H-M   'P 1'
#
loop_
_entity.id
_entity.type
_entity.pdbx_description
1 polymer ?
#
loop_
_entity_poly.entity_id
_entity_poly.type
_entity_poly.pdbx_seq_one_letter_code
_entity_poly.pdbx_strand_id
1 'polypeptide(L)'
;ADLTFTVTKSGTSQSYSTLLNSFRDKVKDPKLTGTYGFQNNLPVVAAPTTPAKYLYIDIQADNGIITAAFDKNDLYYMGYAHTADGVKKVRLFKGAPTDVKLIFPDVTNKNNRYYSTITGNYNDLGDRASVGLGAKPLNKFINEEIYTKKKFDITTDKKLALMVIQTIAEAARFTYIEGEIVSKFSDNSGFKCNDKAKSLENNWEKTSKTVKNSTGPRIDLELKDENGKVVWKWLQVGELVDVMGILKYLK
;
A
#
# COMPACT_ATOMS: atom_id res chain seq x y z
N ALA A 1 -9.53 -7.84 -11.33
CA ALA A 1 -8.52 -7.91 -10.25
C ALA A 1 -8.90 -8.95 -9.20
N ASP A 2 -8.08 -9.12 -8.16
CA ASP A 2 -8.44 -9.92 -6.98
C ASP A 2 -9.38 -9.18 -6.02
N LEU A 3 -9.22 -7.87 -5.92
CA LEU A 3 -10.01 -6.97 -5.06
C LEU A 3 -10.32 -5.66 -5.80
N THR A 4 -11.30 -4.90 -5.29
CA THR A 4 -11.72 -3.62 -5.88
C THR A 4 -11.76 -2.52 -4.82
N PHE A 5 -11.19 -1.36 -5.15
CA PHE A 5 -11.31 -0.12 -4.39
C PHE A 5 -12.15 0.89 -5.17
N THR A 6 -13.39 1.10 -4.76
CA THR A 6 -14.24 2.16 -5.34
C THR A 6 -13.90 3.49 -4.72
N VAL A 7 -13.29 4.39 -5.50
CA VAL A 7 -12.89 5.73 -5.06
C VAL A 7 -13.84 6.84 -5.50
N THR A 8 -14.87 6.49 -6.27
CA THR A 8 -15.95 7.39 -6.68
C THR A 8 -16.85 7.77 -5.51
N LYS A 9 -17.90 8.55 -5.78
CA LYS A 9 -18.90 8.96 -4.78
C LYS A 9 -19.63 7.80 -4.10
N SER A 10 -19.65 6.60 -4.69
CA SER A 10 -20.28 5.42 -4.08
C SER A 10 -19.34 4.65 -3.15
N GLY A 11 -18.05 4.99 -3.12
CA GLY A 11 -17.10 4.48 -2.14
C GLY A 11 -17.46 4.94 -0.72
N THR A 12 -17.24 4.07 0.27
CA THR A 12 -17.46 4.38 1.69
C THR A 12 -16.24 4.01 2.52
N SER A 13 -16.07 4.65 3.68
CA SER A 13 -15.02 4.28 4.64
C SER A 13 -15.10 2.81 5.04
N GLN A 14 -16.32 2.28 5.20
CA GLN A 14 -16.55 0.87 5.46
C GLN A 14 -16.06 -0.03 4.31
N SER A 15 -16.36 0.32 3.06
CA SER A 15 -15.88 -0.45 1.90
C SER A 15 -14.35 -0.45 1.80
N TYR A 16 -13.71 0.65 2.22
CA TYR A 16 -12.26 0.77 2.28
C TYR A 16 -11.64 -0.11 3.38
N SER A 17 -12.20 -0.12 4.60
CA SER A 17 -11.75 -1.05 5.64
C SER A 17 -11.97 -2.51 5.23
N THR A 18 -13.09 -2.83 4.57
CA THR A 18 -13.33 -4.18 4.02
C THR A 18 -12.29 -4.56 2.95
N LEU A 19 -11.90 -3.63 2.08
CA LEU A 19 -10.83 -3.84 1.11
C LEU A 19 -9.52 -4.17 1.83
N LEU A 20 -9.11 -3.40 2.84
CA LEU A 20 -7.83 -3.63 3.54
C LEU A 20 -7.83 -4.94 4.33
N ASN A 21 -8.94 -5.32 4.95
CA ASN A 21 -9.08 -6.63 5.58
C ASN A 21 -8.97 -7.76 4.55
N SER A 22 -9.65 -7.62 3.41
CA SER A 22 -9.55 -8.59 2.31
C SER A 22 -8.12 -8.66 1.74
N PHE A 23 -7.42 -7.53 1.67
CA PHE A 23 -6.02 -7.46 1.26
C PHE A 23 -5.15 -8.27 2.23
N ARG A 24 -5.26 -8.04 3.54
CA ARG A 24 -4.55 -8.79 4.59
C ARG A 24 -4.86 -10.28 4.51
N ASP A 25 -6.12 -10.66 4.30
CA ASP A 25 -6.55 -12.04 4.16
C ASP A 25 -5.97 -12.76 2.94
N LYS A 26 -5.76 -12.04 1.83
CA LYS A 26 -5.19 -12.60 0.59
C LYS A 26 -3.69 -12.84 0.65
N VAL A 27 -2.99 -12.24 1.63
CA VAL A 27 -1.52 -12.29 1.74
C VAL A 27 -1.03 -12.96 3.03
N LYS A 28 -1.89 -13.13 4.04
CA LYS A 28 -1.51 -13.78 5.30
C LYS A 28 -1.28 -15.28 5.13
N ASP A 29 -0.41 -15.84 5.97
CA ASP A 29 -0.41 -17.28 6.25
C ASP A 29 -1.42 -17.56 7.37
N PRO A 30 -2.48 -18.36 7.11
CA PRO A 30 -3.48 -18.67 8.13
C PRO A 30 -2.90 -19.37 9.36
N LYS A 31 -1.74 -20.04 9.24
CA LYS A 31 -1.09 -20.77 10.33
C LYS A 31 -0.21 -19.89 11.21
N LEU A 32 0.14 -18.68 10.75
CA LEU A 32 1.07 -17.79 11.47
C LEU A 32 0.36 -16.70 12.29
N THR A 33 -0.96 -16.56 12.17
CA THR A 33 -1.73 -15.58 12.95
C THR A 33 -1.53 -15.79 14.45
N GLY A 34 -1.09 -14.74 15.14
CA GLY A 34 -0.82 -14.77 16.58
C GLY A 34 0.37 -15.64 17.02
N THR A 35 1.20 -16.12 16.09
CA THR A 35 2.37 -16.95 16.42
C THR A 35 3.61 -16.14 16.79
N TYR A 36 3.60 -14.82 16.55
CA TYR A 36 4.75 -13.95 16.81
C TYR A 36 4.69 -13.38 18.21
N GLY A 37 5.68 -13.75 19.04
CA GLY A 37 5.96 -13.16 20.35
C GLY A 37 4.79 -13.15 21.33
N PHE A 38 4.76 -12.13 22.19
CA PHE A 38 3.84 -12.04 23.30
C PHE A 38 2.41 -11.74 22.84
N GLN A 39 1.47 -12.61 23.24
CA GLN A 39 0.00 -12.47 23.22
C GLN A 39 -0.56 -11.40 22.28
N ASN A 40 -0.76 -11.77 21.02
CA ASN A 40 -1.47 -10.95 20.03
C ASN A 40 -2.14 -11.85 18.99
N ASN A 41 -3.04 -11.27 18.19
CA ASN A 41 -3.74 -11.96 17.10
C ASN A 41 -3.40 -11.37 15.73
N LEU A 42 -2.23 -10.75 15.58
CA LEU A 42 -1.86 -10.14 14.30
C LEU A 42 -1.64 -11.22 13.24
N PRO A 43 -2.15 -11.02 12.02
CA PRO A 43 -1.78 -11.87 10.89
C PRO A 43 -0.30 -11.62 10.54
N VAL A 44 0.32 -12.62 9.91
CA VAL A 44 1.68 -12.51 9.34
C VAL A 44 1.58 -12.80 7.85
N VAL A 45 2.25 -12.02 7.02
CA VAL A 45 2.38 -12.29 5.58
C VAL A 45 2.94 -13.71 5.37
N ALA A 46 2.50 -14.40 4.32
CA ALA A 46 3.01 -15.71 4.00
C ALA A 46 4.49 -15.71 3.62
N ALA A 47 5.14 -16.87 3.78
CA ALA A 47 6.53 -17.04 3.37
C ALA A 47 6.70 -16.69 1.88
N PRO A 48 7.76 -15.95 1.50
CA PRO A 48 8.01 -15.58 0.12
C PRO A 48 8.05 -16.79 -0.82
N THR A 49 7.52 -16.62 -2.02
CA THR A 49 7.50 -17.64 -3.08
C THR A 49 8.40 -17.25 -4.24
N THR A 50 8.91 -18.27 -4.96
CA THR A 50 9.68 -18.10 -6.20
C THR A 50 9.11 -19.05 -7.26
N PRO A 51 8.57 -18.55 -8.39
CA PRO A 51 8.44 -17.13 -8.74
C PRO A 51 7.48 -16.38 -7.80
N ALA A 52 7.66 -15.06 -7.72
CA ALA A 52 6.76 -14.19 -6.94
C ALA A 52 5.33 -14.27 -7.49
N LYS A 53 4.37 -14.09 -6.59
CA LYS A 53 2.94 -14.01 -6.93
C LYS A 53 2.45 -12.59 -6.71
N TYR A 54 1.51 -12.16 -7.52
CA TYR A 54 0.97 -10.80 -7.46
C TYR A 54 -0.46 -10.79 -6.91
N LEU A 55 -0.79 -9.72 -6.19
CA LEU A 55 -2.14 -9.33 -5.81
C LEU A 55 -2.55 -8.11 -6.65
N TYR A 56 -3.71 -8.18 -7.27
CA TYR A 56 -4.22 -7.10 -8.11
C TYR A 56 -5.37 -6.37 -7.43
N ILE A 57 -5.34 -5.05 -7.45
CA ILE A 57 -6.42 -4.19 -6.94
C ILE A 57 -6.93 -3.31 -8.08
N ASP A 58 -8.20 -3.46 -8.45
CA ASP A 58 -8.87 -2.54 -9.37
C ASP A 58 -9.32 -1.31 -8.59
N ILE A 59 -8.73 -0.15 -8.86
CA ILE A 59 -9.13 1.14 -8.31
C ILE A 59 -10.09 1.78 -9.30
N GLN A 60 -11.38 1.78 -8.96
CA GLN A 60 -12.46 2.27 -9.79
C GLN A 60 -12.71 3.76 -9.51
N ALA A 61 -12.34 4.59 -10.49
CA ALA A 61 -12.57 6.03 -10.53
C ALA A 61 -13.68 6.38 -11.54
N ASP A 62 -14.11 7.65 -11.56
CA ASP A 62 -15.24 8.09 -12.39
C ASP A 62 -14.97 7.89 -13.90
N ASN A 63 -13.75 8.16 -14.37
CA ASN A 63 -13.38 8.07 -15.79
C ASN A 63 -12.80 6.70 -16.19
N GLY A 64 -12.66 5.76 -15.24
CA GLY A 64 -12.19 4.42 -15.54
C GLY A 64 -11.53 3.70 -14.38
N ILE A 65 -10.88 2.58 -14.69
CA ILE A 65 -10.28 1.68 -13.71
C ILE A 65 -8.76 1.65 -13.92
N ILE A 66 -8.00 1.74 -12.83
CA ILE A 66 -6.58 1.36 -12.85
C ILE A 66 -6.42 0.05 -12.08
N THR A 67 -5.64 -0.89 -12.60
CA THR A 67 -5.31 -2.13 -11.90
C THR A 67 -3.90 -2.02 -11.32
N ALA A 68 -3.81 -1.84 -10.01
CA ALA A 68 -2.54 -1.83 -9.28
C ALA A 68 -2.07 -3.26 -9.01
N ALA A 69 -0.78 -3.55 -9.22
CA ALA A 69 -0.19 -4.85 -8.93
C ALA A 69 0.79 -4.74 -7.74
N PHE A 70 0.64 -5.65 -6.78
CA PHE A 70 1.48 -5.74 -5.58
C PHE A 70 2.14 -7.11 -5.51
N ASP A 71 3.43 -7.17 -5.19
CA ASP A 71 4.11 -8.44 -4.88
C ASP A 71 3.60 -8.98 -3.54
N LYS A 72 3.12 -10.23 -3.50
CA LYS A 72 2.60 -10.85 -2.27
C LYS A 72 3.69 -11.16 -1.23
N ASN A 73 4.96 -11.20 -1.64
CA ASN A 73 6.07 -11.51 -0.73
C ASN A 73 6.34 -10.37 0.26
N ASP A 74 6.16 -9.11 -0.16
CA ASP A 74 6.50 -7.92 0.64
C ASP A 74 5.51 -6.75 0.52
N LEU A 75 4.44 -6.92 -0.27
CA LEU A 75 3.40 -5.93 -0.55
C LEU A 75 3.91 -4.73 -1.36
N TYR A 76 5.02 -4.87 -2.09
CA TYR A 76 5.58 -3.78 -2.89
C TYR A 76 4.76 -3.54 -4.15
N TYR A 77 4.50 -2.27 -4.45
CA TYR A 77 3.79 -1.86 -5.65
C TYR A 77 4.70 -1.99 -6.88
N MET A 78 4.32 -2.86 -7.81
CA MET A 78 5.09 -3.17 -9.03
C MET A 78 4.73 -2.27 -10.22
N GLY A 79 3.63 -1.53 -10.11
CA GLY A 79 3.10 -0.68 -11.15
C GLY A 79 1.62 -0.93 -11.39
N TYR A 80 1.09 -0.40 -12.49
CA TYR A 80 -0.33 -0.46 -12.81
C TYR A 80 -0.61 -0.66 -14.29
N ALA A 81 -1.81 -1.15 -14.56
CA ALA A 81 -2.44 -1.09 -15.86
C ALA A 81 -3.62 -0.10 -15.83
N HIS A 82 -3.95 0.48 -16.98
CA HIS A 82 -5.20 1.21 -17.20
C HIS A 82 -5.65 1.02 -18.64
N THR A 83 -6.95 1.17 -18.89
CA THR A 83 -7.51 1.03 -20.24
C THR A 83 -8.14 2.34 -20.66
N ALA A 84 -7.51 3.02 -21.62
CA ALA A 84 -8.04 4.23 -22.24
C ALA A 84 -8.30 3.95 -23.72
N ASP A 85 -9.45 4.39 -24.25
CA ASP A 85 -9.86 4.19 -25.65
C ASP A 85 -9.81 2.73 -26.12
N GLY A 86 -10.18 1.79 -25.25
CA GLY A 86 -10.13 0.35 -25.53
C GLY A 86 -8.71 -0.25 -25.54
N VAL A 87 -7.68 0.54 -25.25
CA VAL A 87 -6.28 0.12 -25.25
C VAL A 87 -5.75 0.00 -23.83
N LYS A 88 -5.46 -1.23 -23.39
CA LYS A 88 -4.80 -1.48 -22.11
C LYS A 88 -3.31 -1.11 -22.20
N LYS A 89 -2.88 -0.22 -21.33
CA LYS A 89 -1.49 0.25 -21.18
C LYS A 89 -0.97 -0.09 -19.79
N VAL A 90 0.30 -0.44 -19.70
CA VAL A 90 0.96 -0.86 -18.46
C VAL A 90 2.16 0.02 -18.17
N ARG A 91 2.31 0.38 -16.90
CA ARG A 91 3.45 1.09 -16.33
C ARG A 91 4.08 0.18 -15.28
N LEU A 92 5.24 -0.38 -15.59
CA LEU A 92 6.00 -1.23 -14.68
C LEU A 92 7.14 -0.43 -14.06
N PHE A 93 7.30 -0.55 -12.75
CA PHE A 93 8.31 0.17 -11.99
C PHE A 93 9.59 -0.66 -11.95
N LYS A 94 10.73 -0.01 -11.71
CA LYS A 94 12.01 -0.70 -11.53
C LYS A 94 11.90 -1.68 -10.36
N GLY A 95 12.18 -2.96 -10.64
CA GLY A 95 12.00 -4.07 -9.71
C GLY A 95 10.85 -5.01 -10.08
N ALA A 96 9.91 -4.57 -10.92
CA ALA A 96 8.94 -5.46 -11.54
C ALA A 96 9.62 -6.44 -12.53
N PRO A 97 9.00 -7.60 -12.83
CA PRO A 97 9.52 -8.52 -13.83
C PRO A 97 9.75 -7.83 -15.18
N THR A 98 10.87 -8.17 -15.82
CA THR A 98 11.21 -7.65 -17.15
C THR A 98 10.30 -8.19 -18.24
N ASP A 99 9.73 -9.38 -18.05
CA ASP A 99 8.67 -9.88 -18.91
C ASP A 99 7.30 -9.47 -18.36
N VAL A 100 6.67 -8.49 -19.01
CA VAL A 100 5.32 -8.03 -18.65
C VAL A 100 4.31 -9.17 -18.59
N LYS A 101 4.51 -10.27 -19.32
CA LYS A 101 3.56 -11.39 -19.33
C LYS A 101 3.46 -12.10 -17.98
N LEU A 102 4.49 -11.96 -17.14
CA LEU A 102 4.50 -12.52 -15.78
C LEU A 102 3.60 -11.74 -14.81
N ILE A 103 3.21 -10.51 -15.17
CA ILE A 103 2.43 -9.62 -14.29
C ILE A 103 1.15 -9.06 -14.94
N PHE A 104 1.15 -8.79 -16.24
CA PHE A 104 -0.02 -8.39 -17.04
C PHE A 104 -0.03 -9.19 -18.36
N PRO A 105 -0.43 -10.47 -18.32
CA PRO A 105 -0.35 -11.39 -19.46
C PRO A 105 -1.17 -10.98 -20.69
N ASP A 106 -2.24 -10.21 -20.48
CA ASP A 106 -3.15 -9.76 -21.52
C ASP A 106 -2.61 -8.56 -22.34
N VAL A 107 -1.46 -7.99 -21.96
CA VAL A 107 -0.87 -6.83 -22.65
C VAL A 107 0.18 -7.29 -23.64
N THR A 108 -0.28 -7.65 -24.85
CA THR A 108 0.56 -8.24 -25.90
C THR A 108 1.33 -7.22 -26.74
N ASN A 109 0.76 -6.03 -26.98
CA ASN A 109 1.40 -4.99 -27.78
C ASN A 109 2.55 -4.31 -27.01
N LYS A 110 3.77 -4.31 -27.59
CA LYS A 110 4.96 -3.70 -26.97
C LYS A 110 4.84 -2.19 -26.79
N ASN A 111 4.12 -1.48 -27.66
CA ASN A 111 3.94 -0.03 -27.59
C ASN A 111 3.06 0.42 -26.40
N ASN A 112 2.37 -0.53 -25.77
CA ASN A 112 1.54 -0.29 -24.60
C ASN A 112 2.25 -0.59 -23.28
N ARG A 113 3.55 -0.94 -23.32
CA ARG A 113 4.34 -1.33 -22.16
C ARG A 113 5.36 -0.24 -21.88
N TYR A 114 5.30 0.32 -20.69
CA TYR A 114 6.22 1.36 -20.25
C TYR A 114 6.97 0.87 -19.02
N TYR A 115 8.30 0.85 -19.11
CA TYR A 115 9.17 0.49 -17.99
C TYR A 115 9.76 1.78 -17.43
N SER A 116 9.38 2.09 -16.20
CA SER A 116 9.86 3.27 -15.48
C SER A 116 11.22 3.00 -14.86
N THR A 117 12.03 4.05 -14.73
CA THR A 117 13.33 4.00 -14.05
C THR A 117 13.21 4.14 -12.54
N ILE A 118 12.03 4.53 -12.03
CA ILE A 118 11.76 4.71 -10.59
C ILE A 118 11.39 3.39 -9.93
N THR A 119 11.77 3.23 -8.68
CA THR A 119 11.27 2.16 -7.81
C THR A 119 10.04 2.63 -7.02
N GLY A 120 9.43 1.72 -6.24
CA GLY A 120 8.44 2.07 -5.22
C GLY A 120 9.04 2.70 -3.95
N ASN A 121 10.35 2.95 -3.90
CA ASN A 121 11.03 3.51 -2.72
C ASN A 121 10.74 5.01 -2.58
N TYR A 122 10.40 5.47 -1.37
CA TYR A 122 10.11 6.89 -1.12
C TYR A 122 11.24 7.87 -1.49
N ASN A 123 12.50 7.44 -1.51
CA ASN A 123 13.62 8.27 -1.99
C ASN A 123 13.49 8.60 -3.48
N ASP A 124 12.94 7.70 -4.29
CA ASP A 124 12.65 7.95 -5.70
C ASP A 124 11.36 8.74 -5.88
N LEU A 125 10.35 8.48 -5.03
CA LEU A 125 9.00 9.02 -5.17
C LEU A 125 8.85 10.46 -4.65
N GLY A 126 9.64 10.86 -3.65
CA GLY A 126 9.63 12.20 -3.06
C GLY A 126 8.86 12.30 -1.75
N ASP A 127 8.43 13.52 -1.39
CA ASP A 127 7.75 13.75 -0.11
C ASP A 127 6.36 13.13 -0.08
N ARG A 128 6.18 12.20 0.85
CA ARG A 128 4.92 11.50 1.17
C ARG A 128 3.77 12.43 1.55
N ALA A 129 4.07 13.56 2.20
CA ALA A 129 3.05 14.54 2.59
C ALA A 129 2.59 15.44 1.42
N SER A 130 3.28 15.39 0.28
CA SER A 130 2.95 16.20 -0.90
C SER A 130 1.61 15.82 -1.54
N VAL A 131 1.15 14.57 -1.35
CA VAL A 131 -0.12 14.05 -1.89
C VAL A 131 -1.18 13.87 -0.81
N GLY A 132 -2.46 13.90 -1.19
CA GLY A 132 -3.57 13.52 -0.32
C GLY A 132 -3.86 12.03 -0.45
N LEU A 133 -4.18 11.36 0.67
CA LEU A 133 -4.44 9.93 0.74
C LEU A 133 -5.93 9.66 0.93
N GLY A 134 -6.41 8.55 0.37
CA GLY A 134 -7.82 8.16 0.43
C GLY A 134 -8.58 8.32 -0.89
N ALA A 135 -9.89 8.03 -0.85
CA ALA A 135 -10.72 7.88 -2.04
C ALA A 135 -10.81 9.15 -2.88
N LYS A 136 -11.20 10.29 -2.29
CA LYS A 136 -11.40 11.54 -3.04
C LYS A 136 -10.14 12.06 -3.75
N PRO A 137 -8.96 12.16 -3.10
CA PRO A 137 -7.73 12.51 -3.80
C PRO A 137 -7.40 11.55 -4.92
N LEU A 138 -7.50 10.23 -4.71
CA LEU A 138 -7.21 9.22 -5.73
C LEU A 138 -8.15 9.33 -6.93
N ASN A 139 -9.44 9.45 -6.71
CA ASN A 139 -10.43 9.61 -7.78
C ASN A 139 -10.10 10.85 -8.62
N LYS A 140 -9.90 12.00 -7.97
CA LYS A 140 -9.52 13.25 -8.64
C LYS A 140 -8.25 13.06 -9.49
N PHE A 141 -7.19 12.51 -8.88
CA PHE A 141 -5.92 12.31 -9.56
C PHE A 141 -6.03 11.37 -10.76
N ILE A 142 -6.73 10.24 -10.62
CA ILE A 142 -6.92 9.29 -11.73
C ILE A 142 -7.67 9.96 -12.89
N ASN A 143 -8.74 10.69 -12.59
CA ASN A 143 -9.56 11.35 -13.61
C ASN A 143 -8.78 12.46 -14.34
N GLU A 144 -8.06 13.31 -13.61
CA GLU A 144 -7.38 14.49 -14.15
C GLU A 144 -6.01 14.17 -14.77
N GLU A 145 -5.27 13.21 -14.21
CA GLU A 145 -3.87 12.99 -14.56
C GLU A 145 -3.65 11.70 -15.36
N ILE A 146 -4.45 10.65 -15.12
CA ILE A 146 -4.27 9.36 -15.80
C ILE A 146 -5.12 9.27 -17.06
N TYR A 147 -6.39 9.66 -16.98
CA TYR A 147 -7.34 9.52 -18.09
C TYR A 147 -7.42 10.75 -19.01
N THR A 148 -6.93 11.92 -18.59
CA THR A 148 -7.00 13.15 -19.40
C THR A 148 -5.67 13.50 -20.09
N LYS A 149 -4.52 13.11 -19.51
CA LYS A 149 -3.22 13.44 -20.10
C LYS A 149 -2.92 12.60 -21.34
N LYS A 150 -2.61 13.27 -22.46
CA LYS A 150 -2.17 12.62 -23.70
C LYS A 150 -0.79 11.98 -23.61
N LYS A 151 0.08 12.50 -22.74
CA LYS A 151 1.42 11.98 -22.49
C LYS A 151 1.63 11.82 -20.99
N PHE A 152 2.03 10.62 -20.59
CA PHE A 152 2.45 10.34 -19.23
C PHE A 152 3.86 10.88 -18.99
N ASP A 153 4.08 11.36 -17.77
CA ASP A 153 5.37 11.81 -17.29
C ASP A 153 5.71 11.15 -15.95
N ILE A 154 7.00 11.10 -15.64
CA ILE A 154 7.53 10.44 -14.44
C ILE A 154 7.00 11.07 -13.15
N THR A 155 6.60 12.34 -13.16
CA THR A 155 6.04 13.02 -11.98
C THR A 155 4.64 12.51 -11.68
N THR A 156 3.82 12.28 -12.71
CA THR A 156 2.52 11.64 -12.56
C THR A 156 2.66 10.21 -12.00
N ASP A 157 3.60 9.42 -12.53
CA ASP A 157 3.87 8.05 -12.03
C ASP A 157 4.30 8.06 -10.55
N LYS A 158 5.19 8.99 -10.15
CA LYS A 158 5.63 9.15 -8.76
C LYS A 158 4.48 9.49 -7.82
N LYS A 159 3.64 10.47 -8.19
CA LYS A 159 2.50 10.91 -7.38
C LYS A 159 1.46 9.80 -7.23
N LEU A 160 1.13 9.10 -8.32
CA LEU A 160 0.21 7.97 -8.24
C LEU A 160 0.76 6.88 -7.31
N ALA A 161 2.04 6.55 -7.43
CA ALA A 161 2.67 5.55 -6.56
C ALA A 161 2.64 5.97 -5.09
N LEU A 162 2.95 7.23 -4.76
CA LEU A 162 2.81 7.74 -3.39
C LEU A 162 1.40 7.53 -2.85
N MET A 163 0.38 7.84 -3.64
CA MET A 163 -1.01 7.72 -3.22
C MET A 163 -1.44 6.26 -3.06
N VAL A 164 -1.12 5.41 -4.03
CA VAL A 164 -1.51 3.99 -4.05
C VAL A 164 -0.78 3.19 -2.96
N ILE A 165 0.54 3.38 -2.82
CA ILE A 165 1.34 2.68 -1.81
C ILE A 165 0.81 3.02 -0.41
N GLN A 166 0.67 4.31 -0.09
CA GLN A 166 0.25 4.73 1.25
C GLN A 166 -1.22 4.39 1.54
N THR A 167 -2.12 4.57 0.56
CA THR A 167 -3.56 4.28 0.74
C THR A 167 -3.88 2.78 0.78
N ILE A 168 -3.03 1.92 0.22
CA ILE A 168 -3.32 0.48 0.14
C ILE A 168 -2.30 -0.32 0.94
N ALA A 169 -1.03 -0.33 0.52
CA ALA A 169 -0.03 -1.19 1.14
C ALA A 169 0.30 -0.76 2.57
N GLU A 170 0.52 0.54 2.82
CA GLU A 170 0.86 1.02 4.16
C GLU A 170 -0.35 0.97 5.10
N ALA A 171 -1.55 1.33 4.62
CA ALA A 171 -2.78 1.18 5.39
C ALA A 171 -3.10 -0.30 5.70
N ALA A 172 -2.78 -1.24 4.80
CA ALA A 172 -2.88 -2.67 5.09
C ALA A 172 -1.87 -3.09 6.18
N ARG A 173 -0.64 -2.58 6.15
CA ARG A 173 0.40 -2.87 7.16
C ARG A 173 0.09 -2.23 8.52
N PHE A 174 -0.53 -1.06 8.54
CA PHE A 174 -0.75 -0.26 9.76
C PHE A 174 -2.18 0.25 9.85
N THR A 175 -2.94 -0.26 10.83
CA THR A 175 -4.31 0.20 11.15
C THR A 175 -4.35 1.67 11.55
N TYR A 176 -3.24 2.23 12.03
CA TYR A 176 -3.13 3.68 12.25
C TYR A 176 -3.36 4.49 10.96
N ILE A 177 -2.70 4.10 9.86
CA ILE A 177 -2.82 4.79 8.57
C ILE A 177 -4.21 4.55 7.97
N GLU A 178 -4.76 3.34 8.12
CA GLU A 178 -6.16 3.06 7.80
C GLU A 178 -7.11 4.00 8.54
N GLY A 179 -6.98 4.12 9.87
CA GLY A 179 -7.83 4.98 10.71
C GLY A 179 -7.76 6.45 10.33
N GLU A 180 -6.57 6.96 10.01
CA GLU A 180 -6.38 8.33 9.53
C GLU A 180 -7.06 8.59 8.18
N ILE A 181 -7.06 7.61 7.27
CA ILE A 181 -7.74 7.72 5.99
C ILE A 181 -9.26 7.57 6.16
N VAL A 182 -9.71 6.68 7.05
CA VAL A 182 -11.13 6.48 7.37
C VAL A 182 -11.74 7.76 7.97
N SER A 183 -11.04 8.43 8.89
CA SER A 183 -11.52 9.65 9.52
C SER A 183 -11.65 10.82 8.54
N LYS A 184 -10.85 10.82 7.46
CA LYS A 184 -10.83 11.83 6.39
C LYS A 184 -11.39 11.32 5.07
N PHE A 185 -12.16 10.23 5.08
CA PHE A 185 -12.59 9.55 3.84
C PHE A 185 -13.43 10.47 2.93
N SER A 186 -14.23 11.34 3.55
CA SER A 186 -15.09 12.32 2.87
C SER A 186 -14.39 13.65 2.57
N ASP A 187 -13.11 13.82 2.91
CA ASP A 187 -12.40 15.08 2.71
C ASP A 187 -11.79 15.17 1.31
N ASN A 188 -11.96 16.32 0.65
CA ASN A 188 -11.43 16.52 -0.70
C ASN A 188 -9.89 16.48 -0.75
N SER A 189 -9.22 16.89 0.34
CA SER A 189 -7.77 16.81 0.49
C SER A 189 -7.28 15.45 0.99
N GLY A 190 -8.18 14.64 1.58
CA GLY A 190 -7.85 13.40 2.26
C GLY A 190 -6.84 13.56 3.39
N PHE A 191 -6.24 12.45 3.80
CA PHE A 191 -5.19 12.42 4.82
C PHE A 191 -3.83 12.84 4.23
N LYS A 192 -3.09 13.66 4.98
CA LYS A 192 -1.70 14.02 4.68
C LYS A 192 -0.79 13.22 5.60
N CYS A 193 0.12 12.44 5.02
CA CYS A 193 1.04 11.57 5.76
C CYS A 193 1.85 12.39 6.78
N ASN A 194 1.52 12.21 8.07
CA ASN A 194 2.17 12.86 9.20
C ASN A 194 3.43 12.11 9.63
N ASP A 195 4.15 12.63 10.62
CA ASP A 195 5.44 12.06 11.02
C ASP A 195 5.32 10.68 11.68
N LYS A 196 4.18 10.37 12.32
CA LYS A 196 3.88 9.04 12.86
C LYS A 196 3.69 8.02 11.76
N ALA A 197 2.88 8.33 10.75
CA ALA A 197 2.70 7.49 9.58
C ALA A 197 4.05 7.26 8.87
N LYS A 198 4.82 8.32 8.62
CA LYS A 198 6.17 8.21 8.03
C LYS A 198 7.09 7.31 8.85
N SER A 199 7.04 7.43 10.18
CA SER A 199 7.84 6.60 11.09
C SER A 199 7.44 5.13 11.01
N LEU A 200 6.15 4.81 10.99
CA LEU A 200 5.64 3.44 10.84
C LEU A 200 6.05 2.83 9.49
N GLU A 201 5.80 3.54 8.39
CA GLU A 201 6.15 3.11 7.02
C GLU A 201 7.63 2.74 6.90
N ASN A 202 8.52 3.53 7.51
CA ASN A 202 9.96 3.26 7.50
C ASN A 202 10.39 2.08 8.39
N ASN A 203 9.52 1.60 9.29
CA ASN A 203 9.87 0.66 10.34
C ASN A 203 9.05 -0.64 10.35
N TRP A 204 8.28 -0.98 9.30
CA TRP A 204 7.46 -2.20 9.28
C TRP A 204 8.24 -3.49 9.60
N GLU A 205 9.46 -3.63 9.09
CA GLU A 205 10.31 -4.78 9.43
C GLU A 205 10.79 -4.72 10.88
N LYS A 206 11.20 -3.54 11.36
CA LYS A 206 11.68 -3.34 12.73
C LYS A 206 10.56 -3.63 13.73
N THR A 207 9.36 -3.09 13.51
CA THR A 207 8.18 -3.36 14.35
C THR A 207 7.82 -4.83 14.33
N SER A 208 7.83 -5.49 13.16
CA SER A 208 7.56 -6.92 13.05
C SER A 208 8.57 -7.78 13.82
N LYS A 209 9.87 -7.42 13.76
CA LYS A 209 10.93 -8.11 14.53
C LYS A 209 10.75 -7.92 16.03
N THR A 210 10.43 -6.70 16.46
CA THR A 210 10.15 -6.40 17.86
C THR A 210 8.97 -7.22 18.39
N VAL A 211 7.88 -7.33 17.63
CA VAL A 211 6.75 -8.20 18.00
C VAL A 211 7.19 -9.66 18.04
N LYS A 212 7.82 -10.20 16.99
CA LYS A 212 8.28 -11.61 16.93
C LYS A 212 9.16 -12.01 18.13
N ASN A 213 10.06 -11.13 18.53
CA ASN A 213 11.05 -11.40 19.58
C ASN A 213 10.57 -11.06 21.00
N SER A 214 9.37 -10.50 21.14
CA SER A 214 8.84 -10.14 22.46
C SER A 214 8.53 -11.40 23.28
N THR A 215 9.06 -11.48 24.50
CA THR A 215 8.81 -12.57 25.46
C THR A 215 7.86 -12.18 26.59
N GLY A 216 7.51 -10.90 26.66
CA GLY A 216 6.64 -10.32 27.66
C GLY A 216 5.94 -9.09 27.10
N PRO A 217 5.08 -8.45 27.90
CA PRO A 217 4.38 -7.26 27.45
C PRO A 217 5.35 -6.12 27.15
N ARG A 218 6.53 -6.08 27.78
CA ARG A 218 7.47 -4.97 27.62
C ARG A 218 8.36 -5.08 26.39
N ILE A 219 8.49 -4.00 25.65
CA ILE A 219 9.41 -3.86 24.52
C ILE A 219 10.23 -2.57 24.64
N ASP A 220 11.32 -2.50 23.87
CA ASP A 220 12.12 -1.29 23.70
C ASP A 220 12.17 -0.95 22.21
N LEU A 221 11.38 0.04 21.80
CA LEU A 221 11.28 0.50 20.42
C LEU A 221 11.03 2.00 20.37
N GLU A 222 11.94 2.70 19.68
CA GLU A 222 11.82 4.12 19.38
C GLU A 222 11.21 4.35 18.00
N LEU A 223 10.09 5.09 17.97
CA LEU A 223 9.39 5.60 16.79
C LEU A 223 9.00 7.08 17.03
N LYS A 224 8.57 7.78 15.99
CA LYS A 224 8.09 9.16 16.11
C LYS A 224 6.57 9.22 16.31
N ASP A 225 6.11 10.23 17.04
CA ASP A 225 4.70 10.61 17.06
C ASP A 225 4.30 11.51 15.88
N GLU A 226 3.06 11.99 15.92
CA GLU A 226 2.43 12.78 14.85
C GLU A 226 3.12 14.12 14.63
N ASN A 227 3.82 14.63 15.65
CA ASN A 227 4.56 15.91 15.64
C ASN A 227 6.06 15.71 15.40
N GLY A 228 6.49 14.49 15.05
CA GLY A 228 7.88 14.18 14.77
C GLY A 228 8.77 14.10 16.00
N LYS A 229 8.20 14.20 17.21
CA LYS A 229 8.93 13.98 18.44
C LYS A 229 9.27 12.50 18.51
N VAL A 230 10.54 12.18 18.78
CA VAL A 230 10.93 10.81 19.14
C VAL A 230 10.22 10.51 20.45
N VAL A 231 9.11 9.77 20.37
CA VAL A 231 8.40 9.36 21.57
C VAL A 231 9.14 8.16 22.11
N TRP A 232 9.63 8.40 23.31
CA TRP A 232 10.33 7.45 24.11
C TRP A 232 9.32 6.39 24.56
N LYS A 233 9.55 5.17 24.03
CA LYS A 233 9.01 3.87 24.43
C LYS A 233 7.54 3.63 24.10
N TRP A 234 7.32 2.91 23.00
CA TRP A 234 6.30 1.85 23.03
C TRP A 234 6.77 0.92 24.12
N LEU A 235 6.16 1.04 25.29
CA LEU A 235 6.55 0.23 26.44
C LEU A 235 5.91 -1.13 26.34
N GLN A 236 4.82 -1.25 25.57
CA GLN A 236 4.01 -2.44 25.53
C GLN A 236 3.79 -2.97 24.11
N VAL A 237 3.87 -4.30 23.96
CA VAL A 237 3.53 -5.00 22.72
C VAL A 237 2.10 -4.66 22.29
N GLY A 238 1.17 -4.56 23.24
CA GLY A 238 -0.25 -4.26 22.97
C GLY A 238 -0.44 -2.94 22.22
N GLU A 239 0.22 -1.87 22.68
CA GLU A 239 0.19 -0.58 22.00
C GLU A 239 0.66 -0.75 20.54
N LEU A 240 1.82 -1.39 20.33
CA LEU A 240 2.36 -1.57 18.98
C LEU A 240 1.43 -2.42 18.11
N VAL A 241 0.79 -3.43 18.69
CA VAL A 241 -0.19 -4.28 18.02
C VAL A 241 -1.43 -3.49 17.58
N ASP A 242 -1.91 -2.54 18.39
CA ASP A 242 -3.11 -1.75 18.08
C ASP A 242 -2.97 -0.89 16.81
N VAL A 243 -1.74 -0.52 16.45
CA VAL A 243 -1.44 0.26 15.24
C VAL A 243 -1.00 -0.57 14.04
N MET A 244 -0.89 -1.88 14.19
CA MET A 244 -0.45 -2.82 13.17
C MET A 244 -1.64 -3.55 12.55
N GLY A 245 -1.64 -3.69 11.22
CA GLY A 245 -2.64 -4.47 10.47
C GLY A 245 -2.14 -5.86 10.07
N ILE A 246 -0.87 -5.99 9.70
CA ILE A 246 -0.24 -7.27 9.38
C ILE A 246 1.28 -7.21 9.61
N LEU A 247 1.87 -8.31 10.08
CA LEU A 247 3.30 -8.45 10.32
C LEU A 247 4.02 -8.94 9.07
N LYS A 248 5.27 -8.49 8.88
CA LYS A 248 6.16 -9.03 7.86
C LYS A 248 6.53 -10.47 8.20
N TYR A 249 6.62 -11.34 7.19
CA TYR A 249 7.24 -12.65 7.36
C TYR A 249 8.73 -12.49 7.69
N LEU A 250 9.14 -13.07 8.81
CA LEU A 250 10.52 -13.13 9.25
C LEU A 250 10.89 -14.61 9.40
N LYS A 251 11.98 -15.02 8.74
CA LYS A 251 12.59 -16.34 8.97
C LYS A 251 12.97 -16.48 10.44
#